data_AF-A0A7G5XCX2-F1
#
_entry.id   AF-A0A7G5XCX2-F1
#
_cell.length_a   1.000
_cell.length_b   1.000
_cell.length_c   1.000
_cell.angle_alpha   90.00
_cell.angle_beta   90.00
_cell.angle_gamma   90.00
#
_symmetry.space_group_name_H-M   'P 1'
#
loop_
_entity.id
_entity.type
_entity.pdbx_description
1 polymer ?
#
loop_
_entity_poly.entity_id
_entity_poly.type
_entity_poly.pdbx_seq_one_letter_code
_entity_poly.pdbx_strand_id
1 'polypeptide(L)'
;MKKFVYLFSAITLVTGLSMASCNNSTEDGTTENDTKKDTVVIEEKNDVVTIKVATSEEWAAFKADAEAKIEANEKRIAEIKVNMKKPGKLFDKMRAERIEALEQRNRDLRLKITAYETNKTDWEKFKEEFNHDVDELGKAIGDIFTDNK
;
A
#
# COMPACT_ATOMS: atom_id res chain seq x y z
N MET A 1 -30.01 8.50 -28.82
CA MET A 1 -29.06 7.41 -29.16
C MET A 1 -27.77 8.02 -29.68
N LYS A 2 -26.73 8.10 -28.83
CA LYS A 2 -25.38 8.52 -29.24
C LYS A 2 -24.47 7.31 -29.10
N LYS A 3 -24.18 6.64 -30.21
CA LYS A 3 -23.21 5.54 -30.25
C LYS A 3 -21.82 6.15 -30.40
N PHE A 4 -21.09 6.26 -29.30
CA PHE A 4 -19.64 6.44 -29.33
C PHE A 4 -19.01 5.06 -29.57
N VAL A 5 -18.48 4.83 -30.77
CA VAL A 5 -17.66 3.65 -31.06
C VAL A 5 -16.24 4.14 -31.22
N TYR A 6 -15.40 3.75 -30.26
CA TYR A 6 -14.00 4.07 -30.16
C TYR A 6 -13.19 3.38 -31.27
N LEU A 7 -12.32 4.17 -31.89
CA LEU A 7 -11.36 3.78 -32.91
C LEU A 7 -10.21 3.02 -32.23
N PHE A 8 -10.12 1.70 -32.47
CA PHE A 8 -8.97 0.88 -32.05
C PHE A 8 -7.78 1.14 -32.97
N SER A 9 -6.72 1.80 -32.49
CA SER A 9 -5.43 1.81 -33.19
C SER A 9 -4.62 0.57 -32.79
N ALA A 10 -4.40 -0.32 -33.74
CA ALA A 10 -3.45 -1.43 -33.61
C ALA A 10 -2.01 -0.87 -33.67
N ILE A 11 -1.25 -1.03 -32.58
CA ILE A 11 0.20 -0.80 -32.58
C ILE A 11 0.85 -2.18 -32.69
N THR A 12 1.32 -2.50 -33.90
CA THR A 12 2.22 -3.63 -34.13
C THR A 12 3.64 -3.19 -33.77
N LEU A 13 4.22 -3.78 -32.71
CA LEU A 13 5.65 -3.67 -32.44
C LEU A 13 6.34 -4.94 -32.94
N VAL A 14 7.13 -4.80 -34.00
CA VAL A 14 8.05 -5.82 -34.50
C VAL A 14 9.30 -5.78 -33.62
N THR A 15 9.66 -6.90 -33.01
CA THR A 15 11.03 -7.12 -32.52
C THR A 15 11.57 -8.38 -33.18
N GLY A 16 12.46 -8.18 -34.15
CA GLY A 16 13.24 -9.24 -34.78
C GLY A 16 14.36 -9.71 -33.85
N LEU A 17 14.54 -11.03 -33.77
CA LEU A 17 15.73 -11.66 -33.20
C LEU A 17 16.93 -11.46 -34.14
N SER A 18 18.11 -11.20 -33.58
CA SER A 18 19.40 -11.42 -34.22
C SER A 18 20.41 -11.90 -33.19
N MET A 19 21.18 -12.89 -33.60
CA MET A 19 21.91 -13.85 -32.80
C MET A 19 23.19 -13.29 -32.18
N ALA A 20 23.69 -14.06 -31.21
CA ALA A 20 24.95 -13.89 -30.51
C ALA A 20 26.17 -13.72 -31.43
N SER A 21 27.11 -12.89 -30.98
CA SER A 21 28.52 -13.01 -31.32
C SER A 21 29.35 -12.92 -30.05
N CYS A 22 29.95 -14.05 -29.67
CA CYS A 22 30.94 -14.14 -28.60
C CYS A 22 32.25 -13.48 -29.06
N ASN A 23 32.89 -12.70 -28.19
CA ASN A 23 34.34 -12.54 -28.25
C ASN A 23 34.95 -12.75 -26.86
N ASN A 24 36.02 -13.55 -26.87
CA ASN A 24 36.74 -14.13 -25.76
C ASN A 24 37.71 -13.10 -25.15
N SER A 25 37.74 -12.95 -23.82
CA SER A 25 38.96 -12.65 -23.04
C SER A 25 38.67 -12.83 -21.55
N THR A 26 39.53 -13.62 -20.92
CA THR A 26 39.52 -14.13 -19.55
C THR A 26 39.99 -13.11 -18.51
N GLU A 27 39.46 -13.34 -17.30
CA GLU A 27 40.01 -13.07 -15.96
C GLU A 27 39.86 -11.68 -15.30
N ASP A 28 39.30 -11.80 -14.09
CA ASP A 28 39.32 -10.96 -12.90
C ASP A 28 38.72 -9.56 -12.90
N GLY A 29 37.78 -9.41 -11.97
CA GLY A 29 37.17 -8.15 -11.60
C GLY A 29 35.69 -8.34 -11.38
N THR A 30 35.34 -8.73 -10.16
CA THR A 30 34.01 -8.65 -9.56
C THR A 30 33.38 -7.30 -9.90
N THR A 31 32.70 -7.19 -11.04
CA THR A 31 31.76 -6.10 -11.26
C THR A 31 30.55 -6.48 -10.45
N GLU A 32 30.54 -5.99 -9.20
CA GLU A 32 29.37 -5.77 -8.40
C GLU A 32 28.24 -5.32 -9.32
N ASN A 33 27.39 -6.29 -9.67
CA ASN A 33 26.01 -5.97 -9.98
C ASN A 33 25.46 -5.44 -8.66
N ASP A 34 25.46 -4.12 -8.54
CA ASP A 34 24.78 -3.34 -7.52
C ASP A 34 23.25 -3.44 -7.70
N THR A 35 22.78 -4.67 -7.96
CA THR A 35 21.38 -5.06 -7.91
C THR A 35 21.09 -5.08 -6.43
N LYS A 36 20.47 -4.00 -5.92
CA LYS A 36 19.85 -3.97 -4.60
C LYS A 36 19.17 -5.31 -4.36
N LYS A 37 19.80 -6.15 -3.53
CA LYS A 37 19.30 -7.49 -3.32
C LYS A 37 18.10 -7.32 -2.40
N ASP A 38 16.90 -7.22 -3.00
CA ASP A 38 15.61 -7.14 -2.30
C ASP A 38 15.25 -8.46 -1.58
N THR A 39 16.28 -9.26 -1.29
CA THR A 39 16.19 -10.57 -0.68
C THR A 39 17.32 -10.75 0.32
N VAL A 40 16.95 -11.01 1.57
CA VAL A 40 17.86 -11.40 2.64
C VAL A 40 18.05 -12.91 2.55
N VAL A 41 19.31 -13.37 2.55
CA VAL A 41 19.65 -14.79 2.54
C VAL A 41 20.05 -15.20 3.95
N ILE A 42 19.39 -16.22 4.50
CA ILE A 42 19.70 -16.80 5.81
C ILE A 42 20.09 -18.26 5.60
N GLU A 43 21.25 -18.65 6.12
CA GLU A 43 21.72 -20.04 6.12
C GLU A 43 21.35 -20.69 7.46
N GLU A 44 20.42 -21.65 7.44
CA GLU A 44 20.07 -22.47 8.62
C GLU A 44 20.22 -23.96 8.27
N LYS A 45 21.12 -24.66 8.97
CA LYS A 45 21.22 -26.14 8.97
C LYS A 45 21.11 -26.80 7.58
N ASN A 46 21.96 -26.37 6.64
CA ASN A 46 22.03 -26.82 5.23
C ASN A 46 20.94 -26.29 4.27
N ASP A 47 19.99 -25.47 4.72
CA ASP A 47 19.02 -24.81 3.83
C ASP A 47 19.32 -23.31 3.70
N VAL A 48 19.30 -22.83 2.45
CA VAL A 48 19.42 -21.42 2.09
C VAL A 48 18.03 -20.85 1.92
N VAL A 49 17.55 -20.05 2.88
CA VAL A 49 16.25 -19.38 2.80
C VAL A 49 16.44 -17.98 2.25
N THR A 50 15.70 -17.67 1.19
CA THR A 50 15.68 -16.33 0.56
C THR A 50 14.39 -15.62 0.95
N ILE A 51 14.49 -14.55 1.74
CA ILE A 51 13.34 -13.78 2.24
C ILE A 51 13.25 -12.44 1.51
N LYS A 52 12.09 -12.12 0.94
CA LYS A 52 11.86 -10.84 0.28
C LYS A 52 11.69 -9.71 1.30
N VAL A 53 12.40 -8.61 1.07
CA VAL A 53 12.24 -7.35 1.79
C VAL A 53 11.66 -6.30 0.85
N ALA A 54 11.19 -5.18 1.38
CA ALA A 54 10.64 -4.11 0.56
C ALA A 54 11.75 -3.46 -0.27
N THR A 55 11.55 -3.35 -1.58
CA THR A 55 12.41 -2.49 -2.41
C THR A 55 12.15 -1.04 -2.04
N SER A 56 13.13 -0.15 -2.27
CA SER A 56 12.94 1.28 -2.00
C SER A 56 11.79 1.89 -2.81
N GLU A 57 11.56 1.40 -4.03
CA GLU A 57 10.49 1.88 -4.91
C GLU A 57 9.13 1.36 -4.47
N GLU A 58 9.07 0.07 -4.13
CA GLU A 58 7.85 -0.57 -3.64
C GLU A 58 7.41 0.06 -2.32
N TRP A 59 8.35 0.29 -1.39
CA TRP A 59 8.07 0.97 -0.13
C TRP A 59 7.55 2.39 -0.36
N ALA A 60 8.18 3.17 -1.23
CA ALA A 60 7.77 4.54 -1.51
C ALA A 60 6.35 4.60 -2.09
N ALA A 61 6.03 3.71 -3.04
CA ALA A 61 4.70 3.60 -3.62
C ALA A 61 3.65 3.19 -2.58
N PHE A 62 3.95 2.16 -1.78
CA PHE A 62 3.05 1.68 -0.73
C PHE A 62 2.79 2.76 0.33
N LYS A 63 3.84 3.45 0.79
CA LYS A 63 3.72 4.53 1.77
C LYS A 63 2.87 5.68 1.23
N ALA A 64 3.07 6.08 -0.03
CA ALA A 64 2.26 7.15 -0.63
C ALA A 64 0.77 6.77 -0.72
N ASP A 65 0.46 5.53 -1.12
CA ASP A 65 -0.92 5.02 -1.16
C ASP A 65 -1.54 4.94 0.26
N ALA A 66 -0.80 4.43 1.23
CA ALA A 66 -1.20 4.36 2.63
C ALA A 66 -1.51 5.77 3.19
N GLU A 67 -0.63 6.74 2.95
CA GLU A 67 -0.81 8.12 3.40
C GLU A 67 -2.05 8.76 2.77
N ALA A 68 -2.30 8.54 1.48
CA ALA A 68 -3.49 9.02 0.80
C ALA A 68 -4.79 8.41 1.38
N LYS A 69 -4.79 7.11 1.68
CA LYS A 69 -5.94 6.42 2.31
C LYS A 69 -6.20 6.93 3.73
N ILE A 70 -5.15 7.13 4.52
CA ILE A 70 -5.25 7.69 5.87
C ILE A 70 -5.85 9.10 5.81
N GLU A 71 -5.36 9.97 4.91
CA GLU A 71 -5.92 11.32 4.74
C GLU A 71 -7.37 11.33 4.28
N ALA A 72 -7.75 10.38 3.41
CA ALA A 72 -9.15 10.22 3.01
C ALA A 72 -10.04 9.83 4.20
N ASN A 73 -9.56 8.95 5.08
CA ASN A 73 -10.25 8.60 6.31
C ASN A 73 -10.36 9.79 7.29
N GLU A 74 -9.31 10.60 7.44
CA GLU A 74 -9.34 11.83 8.27
C GLU A 74 -10.44 12.78 7.80
N LYS A 75 -10.54 13.02 6.48
CA LYS A 75 -11.57 13.87 5.89
C LYS A 75 -12.98 13.34 6.17
N ARG A 76 -13.20 12.03 5.97
CA ARG A 76 -14.50 11.40 6.24
C ARG A 76 -14.87 11.49 7.72
N ILE A 77 -13.93 11.30 8.64
CA ILE A 77 -14.17 11.43 10.08
C ILE A 77 -14.50 12.89 10.45
N ALA A 78 -13.79 13.85 9.88
CA ALA A 78 -14.08 15.28 10.08
C ALA A 78 -15.49 15.65 9.57
N GLU A 79 -15.90 15.12 8.42
CA GLU A 79 -17.26 15.29 7.89
C GLU A 79 -18.33 14.71 8.81
N ILE A 80 -18.10 13.53 9.39
CA ILE A 80 -19.00 12.94 10.40
C ILE A 80 -19.16 13.89 11.58
N LYS A 81 -18.05 14.42 12.12
CA LYS A 81 -18.08 15.38 13.23
C LYS A 81 -18.87 16.64 12.93
N VAL A 82 -18.74 17.17 11.71
CA VAL A 82 -19.53 18.33 11.25
C VAL A 82 -21.02 17.97 11.15
N ASN A 83 -21.34 16.82 10.56
CA ASN A 83 -22.71 16.36 10.40
C ASN A 83 -23.43 16.13 11.73
N MET A 84 -22.72 15.73 12.79
CA MET A 84 -23.28 15.57 14.13
C MET A 84 -23.70 16.86 14.80
N LYS A 85 -23.16 18.01 14.38
CA LYS A 85 -23.54 19.33 14.90
C LYS A 85 -24.79 19.90 14.23
N LYS A 86 -25.32 19.23 13.19
CA LYS A 86 -26.49 19.72 12.45
C LYS A 86 -27.77 19.50 13.28
N PRO A 87 -28.70 20.47 13.29
CA PRO A 87 -29.98 20.34 13.98
C PRO A 87 -30.75 19.09 13.52
N GLY A 88 -31.43 18.41 14.45
CA GLY A 88 -32.23 17.23 14.16
C GLY A 88 -31.43 15.92 14.01
N LYS A 89 -30.10 15.94 14.21
CA LYS A 89 -29.30 14.72 14.35
C LYS A 89 -29.16 14.32 15.82
N LEU A 90 -29.40 13.04 16.12
CA LEU A 90 -29.19 12.50 17.46
C LEU A 90 -27.69 12.43 17.75
N PHE A 91 -27.25 13.27 18.69
CA PHE A 91 -25.93 13.20 19.29
C PHE A 91 -26.03 12.29 20.51
N ASP A 92 -25.78 10.99 20.32
CA ASP A 92 -25.64 10.07 21.42
C ASP A 92 -24.15 9.89 21.81
N LYS A 93 -23.91 9.64 23.10
CA LYS A 93 -22.58 9.47 23.68
C LYS A 93 -21.80 8.33 22.99
N MET A 94 -22.48 7.27 22.58
CA MET A 94 -21.90 6.09 21.93
C MET A 94 -21.32 6.43 20.55
N ARG A 95 -22.00 7.28 19.77
CA ARG A 95 -21.53 7.75 18.47
C ARG A 95 -20.29 8.64 18.61
N ALA A 96 -20.25 9.49 19.63
CA ALA A 96 -19.06 10.29 19.94
C ALA A 96 -17.85 9.41 20.28
N GLU A 97 -18.03 8.41 21.16
CA GLU A 97 -17.00 7.44 21.53
C GLU A 97 -16.51 6.63 20.31
N ARG A 98 -17.43 6.20 19.42
CA ARG A 98 -17.06 5.51 18.18
C ARG A 98 -16.20 6.39 17.29
N ILE A 99 -16.50 7.68 17.16
CA ILE A 99 -15.71 8.60 16.34
C ILE A 99 -14.31 8.79 16.92
N GLU A 100 -14.19 8.96 18.23
CA GLU A 100 -12.89 9.05 18.90
C GLU A 100 -12.06 7.78 18.66
N ALA A 101 -12.69 6.60 18.71
CA ALA A 101 -12.04 5.34 18.39
C ALA A 101 -11.58 5.26 16.92
N LEU A 102 -12.39 5.75 15.97
CA LEU A 102 -11.97 5.82 14.56
C LEU A 102 -10.78 6.76 14.36
N GLU A 103 -10.75 7.90 15.03
CA GLU A 103 -9.62 8.83 14.98
C GLU A 103 -8.35 8.21 15.57
N GLN A 104 -8.47 7.50 16.68
CA GLN A 104 -7.35 6.80 17.29
C GLN A 104 -6.80 5.73 16.33
N ARG A 105 -7.65 4.87 15.78
CA ARG A 105 -7.24 3.84 14.80
C ARG A 105 -6.55 4.47 13.58
N ASN A 106 -7.03 5.60 13.10
CA ASN A 106 -6.41 6.30 11.98
C ASN A 106 -5.02 6.87 12.32
N ARG A 107 -4.84 7.39 13.54
CA ARG A 107 -3.52 7.79 14.05
C ARG A 107 -2.58 6.60 14.20
N ASP A 108 -3.09 5.48 14.69
CA ASP A 108 -2.31 4.24 14.85
C ASP A 108 -1.82 3.71 13.50
N LEU A 109 -2.65 3.77 12.45
CA LEU A 109 -2.22 3.46 11.07
C LEU A 109 -1.09 4.40 10.61
N ARG A 110 -1.19 5.70 10.90
CA ARG A 110 -0.14 6.66 10.56
C ARG A 110 1.17 6.36 11.30
N LEU A 111 1.10 5.96 12.56
CA LEU A 111 2.27 5.51 13.31
C LEU A 111 2.84 4.20 12.73
N LYS A 112 1.98 3.23 12.41
CA LYS A 112 2.37 1.93 11.83
C LYS A 112 3.13 2.08 10.51
N ILE A 113 2.65 2.95 9.60
CA ILE A 113 3.34 3.20 8.32
C ILE A 113 4.62 4.02 8.47
N THR A 114 4.70 4.93 9.46
CA THR A 114 5.90 5.76 9.65
C THR A 114 7.01 5.04 10.40
N ALA A 115 6.67 4.08 11.26
CA ALA A 115 7.61 3.31 12.07
C ALA A 115 8.11 2.01 11.40
N TYR A 116 7.58 1.65 10.23
CA TYR A 116 8.04 0.45 9.52
C TYR A 116 9.42 0.69 8.89
N GLU A 117 10.32 -0.28 9.04
CA GLU A 117 11.67 -0.24 8.51
C GLU A 117 11.77 -1.20 7.33
N THR A 118 12.25 -0.73 6.19
CA THR A 118 12.20 -1.47 4.91
C THR A 118 13.14 -2.68 4.84
N ASN A 119 14.13 -2.73 5.73
CA ASN A 119 15.07 -3.85 5.85
C ASN A 119 14.48 -5.05 6.63
N LYS A 120 13.24 -4.95 7.11
CA LYS A 120 12.58 -6.06 7.81
C LYS A 120 12.12 -7.14 6.84
N THR A 121 12.22 -8.38 7.29
CA THR A 121 11.89 -9.60 6.55
C THR A 121 10.40 -9.94 6.54
N ASP A 122 9.57 -9.17 7.25
CA ASP A 122 8.12 -9.38 7.39
C ASP A 122 7.29 -8.50 6.42
N TRP A 123 7.90 -8.00 5.35
CA TRP A 123 7.29 -7.05 4.43
C TRP A 123 5.92 -7.45 3.88
N GLU A 124 5.79 -8.68 3.36
CA GLU A 124 4.52 -9.15 2.81
C GLU A 124 3.41 -9.20 3.87
N LYS A 125 3.75 -9.69 5.06
CA LYS A 125 2.82 -9.76 6.19
C LYS A 125 2.42 -8.36 6.66
N PHE A 126 3.38 -7.44 6.74
CA PHE A 126 3.10 -6.05 7.09
C PHE A 126 2.12 -5.41 6.10
N LYS A 127 2.34 -5.56 4.78
CA LYS A 127 1.42 -5.05 3.74
C LYS A 127 0.02 -5.60 3.91
N GLU A 128 -0.11 -6.91 4.10
CA GLU A 128 -1.39 -7.59 4.24
C GLU A 128 -2.17 -7.06 5.45
N GLU A 129 -1.54 -7.06 6.62
CA GLU A 129 -2.16 -6.57 7.87
C GLU A 129 -2.51 -5.09 7.78
N PHE A 130 -1.62 -4.27 7.25
CA PHE A 130 -1.86 -2.84 7.11
C PHE A 130 -3.05 -2.54 6.20
N ASN A 131 -3.12 -3.20 5.03
CA ASN A 131 -4.25 -3.03 4.12
C ASN A 131 -5.56 -3.49 4.75
N HIS A 132 -5.53 -4.63 5.46
CA HIS A 132 -6.69 -5.10 6.20
C HIS A 132 -7.18 -4.08 7.22
N ASP A 133 -6.28 -3.53 8.04
CA ASP A 133 -6.61 -2.53 9.06
C ASP A 133 -7.21 -1.25 8.45
N VAL A 134 -6.69 -0.80 7.29
CA VAL A 134 -7.22 0.35 6.54
C VAL A 134 -8.61 0.06 6.00
N ASP A 135 -8.84 -1.12 5.42
CA ASP A 135 -10.12 -1.52 4.85
C ASP A 135 -11.19 -1.66 5.94
N GLU A 136 -10.86 -2.27 7.08
CA GLU A 136 -11.75 -2.35 8.23
C GLU A 136 -12.12 -0.97 8.78
N LEU A 137 -11.14 -0.06 8.88
CA LEU A 137 -11.40 1.31 9.30
C LEU A 137 -12.34 2.01 8.31
N GLY A 138 -12.12 1.84 7.00
CA GLY A 138 -12.95 2.40 5.95
C GLY A 138 -14.42 1.94 6.03
N LYS A 139 -14.64 0.66 6.35
CA LYS A 139 -15.97 0.07 6.61
C LYS A 139 -16.60 0.66 7.88
N ALA A 140 -15.86 0.70 8.99
CA ALA A 140 -16.35 1.22 10.25
C ALA A 140 -16.73 2.72 10.18
N ILE A 141 -16.00 3.51 9.38
CA ILE A 141 -16.38 4.90 9.05
C ILE A 141 -17.70 4.92 8.27
N GLY A 142 -17.88 4.02 7.30
CA GLY A 142 -19.11 3.89 6.52
C GLY A 142 -20.34 3.58 7.37
N ASP A 143 -20.20 2.68 8.34
CA ASP A 143 -21.30 2.24 9.20
C ASP A 143 -21.87 3.39 10.06
N ILE A 144 -21.04 4.37 10.45
CA ILE A 144 -21.52 5.55 11.18
C ILE A 144 -22.48 6.40 10.33
N PHE A 145 -22.30 6.42 9.01
CA PHE A 145 -23.22 7.13 8.10
C PHE A 145 -24.54 6.37 7.93
N THR A 146 -24.54 5.04 7.99
CA THR A 146 -25.74 4.21 7.84
C THR A 146 -26.60 4.15 9.10
N ASP A 147 -26.01 4.29 10.29
CA ASP A 147 -26.71 4.37 11.60
C ASP A 147 -27.51 5.68 11.80
N ASN A 148 -27.84 6.37 10.71
CA ASN A 148 -28.53 7.67 10.67
C ASN A 148 -29.87 7.59 9.93
N LYS A 149 -30.38 6.37 9.72
CA LYS A 149 -31.67 6.04 9.11
C LYS A 149 -32.69 5.60 10.15
#